data_AF-A0A8U0W7Q7-F1
#
_entry.id   AF-A0A8U0W7Q7-F1
#
_cell.length_a   1.000
_cell.length_b   1.000
_cell.length_c   1.000
_cell.angle_alpha   90.00
_cell.angle_beta   90.00
_cell.angle_gamma   90.00
#
_symmetry.space_group_name_H-M   'P 1'
#
loop_
_entity.id
_entity.type
_entity.pdbx_description
1 polymer ?
#
loop_
_entity_poly.entity_id
_entity_poly.type
_entity_poly.pdbx_seq_one_letter_code
_entity_poly.pdbx_strand_id
1 'polypeptide(L)'
;MQFNTLNMINGIGLLLIVACCLSVAESTFVCPVQQADDSFALLYPSPTNCSQFYECVRGVALLYSCPVDLHFNSRRKVCDYPQRAKCQLLQRTA
;
A
#
# COMPACT_ATOMS: atom_id res chain seq x y z
N MET A 1 -25.03 12.78 16.12
CA MET A 1 -24.95 11.72 15.10
C MET A 1 -24.09 10.62 15.72
N GLN A 2 -24.72 9.56 16.26
CA GLN A 2 -24.68 8.18 15.73
C GLN A 2 -23.29 7.52 15.90
N PHE A 3 -23.07 6.39 16.58
CA PHE A 3 -23.91 5.32 17.11
C PHE A 3 -23.31 4.77 18.41
N ASN A 4 -24.21 4.27 19.28
CA ASN A 4 -23.96 3.60 20.56
C ASN A 4 -23.19 2.27 20.38
N THR A 5 -22.04 2.08 21.05
CA THR A 5 -21.36 0.76 21.19
C THR A 5 -21.63 0.10 22.57
N LEU A 6 -22.62 0.60 23.31
CA LEU A 6 -23.02 0.21 24.68
C LEU A 6 -23.55 -1.23 24.84
N ASN A 7 -23.36 -2.14 23.88
CA ASN A 7 -23.88 -3.51 23.95
C ASN A 7 -22.96 -4.61 23.39
N MET A 8 -21.64 -4.50 23.57
CA MET A 8 -20.72 -5.64 23.31
C MET A 8 -19.86 -6.03 24.52
N ILE A 9 -20.17 -5.52 25.72
CA ILE A 9 -19.36 -5.73 26.94
C ILE A 9 -19.89 -6.87 27.84
N ASN A 10 -20.99 -7.53 27.45
CA ASN A 10 -21.56 -8.63 28.24
C ASN A 10 -20.99 -9.98 27.78
N GLY A 11 -19.81 -10.33 28.28
CA GLY A 11 -19.38 -11.72 28.32
C GLY A 11 -17.91 -11.89 28.01
N ILE A 12 -17.14 -12.24 29.03
CA ILE A 12 -15.69 -12.40 29.05
C ILE A 12 -15.16 -13.41 28.00
N GLY A 13 -16.03 -14.15 27.30
CA GLY A 13 -15.69 -14.98 26.13
C GLY A 13 -15.48 -14.24 24.80
N LEU A 14 -15.84 -12.96 24.69
CA LEU A 14 -15.68 -12.17 23.46
C LEU A 14 -14.28 -11.55 23.30
N LEU A 15 -13.43 -11.62 24.33
CA LEU A 15 -12.13 -10.95 24.36
C LEU A 15 -11.05 -11.63 23.48
N LEU A 16 -11.22 -12.91 23.13
CA LEU A 16 -10.24 -13.64 22.30
C LEU A 16 -10.45 -13.46 20.79
N ILE A 17 -11.65 -13.11 20.34
CA ILE A 17 -11.94 -12.91 18.91
C ILE A 17 -11.43 -11.54 18.43
N VAL A 18 -11.39 -10.55 19.33
CA VAL A 18 -10.94 -9.18 19.01
C VAL A 18 -9.42 -9.07 18.83
N ALA A 19 -8.63 -10.02 19.35
CA ALA A 19 -7.18 -10.05 19.14
C ALA A 19 -6.79 -10.29 17.66
N CYS A 20 -7.65 -10.97 16.88
CA CYS A 20 -7.38 -11.18 15.46
C CYS A 20 -7.65 -9.92 14.60
N CYS A 21 -8.46 -8.98 15.09
CA CYS A 21 -8.77 -7.73 14.39
C CYS A 21 -7.80 -6.57 14.71
N LEU A 22 -6.93 -6.69 15.72
CA LEU A 22 -5.99 -5.63 16.14
C LEU A 22 -4.62 -5.68 15.44
N SER A 23 -4.42 -6.58 14.48
CA SER A 23 -3.19 -6.61 13.66
C SER A 23 -3.43 -6.35 12.18
N VAL A 24 -4.54 -5.70 11.80
CA VAL A 24 -4.63 -5.12 10.46
C VAL A 24 -3.75 -3.87 10.44
N ALA A 25 -2.43 -4.08 10.31
CA ALA A 25 -1.56 -3.08 9.74
C ALA A 25 -1.96 -2.95 8.27
N GLU A 26 -2.97 -2.10 7.99
CA GLU A 26 -3.27 -1.71 6.62
C GLU A 26 -1.98 -1.12 6.06
N SER A 27 -1.36 -1.79 5.10
CA SER A 27 -0.18 -1.29 4.39
C SER A 27 -0.62 -0.13 3.48
N THR A 28 -0.99 1.00 4.09
CA THR A 28 -1.37 2.22 3.40
C THR A 28 -0.09 2.92 2.99
N PHE A 29 0.29 2.74 1.72
CA PHE A 29 1.38 3.51 1.15
C PHE A 29 1.00 5.00 1.17
N VAL A 30 1.81 5.81 1.85
CA VAL A 30 1.60 7.26 1.96
C VAL A 30 2.46 7.97 0.92
N CYS A 31 1.85 8.86 0.15
CA CYS A 31 2.59 9.69 -0.80
C CYS A 31 3.60 10.58 -0.07
N PRO A 32 4.89 10.56 -0.48
CA PRO A 32 5.87 11.50 0.06
C PRO A 32 5.42 12.93 -0.18
N VAL A 33 5.57 13.80 0.82
CA VAL A 33 5.31 15.24 0.73
C VAL A 33 6.45 15.89 -0.07
N GLN A 34 6.57 15.54 -1.35
CA GLN A 34 7.39 16.32 -2.26
C GLN A 34 6.57 17.53 -2.66
N GLN A 35 7.21 18.70 -2.67
CA GLN A 35 6.64 19.96 -3.14
C GLN A 35 6.22 19.75 -4.60
N ALA A 36 4.96 19.36 -4.77
CA ALA A 36 4.38 19.10 -6.07
C ALA A 36 4.25 20.45 -6.77
N ASP A 37 5.13 20.71 -7.73
CA ASP A 37 4.68 21.47 -8.89
C ASP A 37 3.48 20.68 -9.44
N ASP A 38 2.32 21.32 -9.50
CA ASP A 38 0.97 20.72 -9.62
C ASP A 38 0.73 20.07 -11.02
N SER A 39 1.81 19.82 -11.74
CA SER A 39 1.86 19.54 -13.18
C SER A 39 2.24 18.10 -13.52
N PHE A 40 2.68 17.26 -12.57
CA PHE A 40 3.07 15.87 -12.85
C PHE A 40 2.64 14.86 -11.78
N ALA A 41 2.09 13.73 -12.22
CA ALA A 41 1.84 12.56 -11.37
C ALA A 41 3.17 11.86 -11.02
N LEU A 42 3.36 11.51 -9.75
CA LEU A 42 4.59 10.84 -9.28
C LEU A 42 4.35 9.34 -9.09
N LEU A 43 5.16 8.51 -9.76
CA LEU A 43 5.05 7.04 -9.67
C LEU A 43 6.11 6.43 -8.76
N TYR A 44 5.67 5.56 -7.84
CA TYR A 44 6.48 4.90 -6.82
C TYR A 44 6.31 3.37 -6.83
N PRO A 45 7.37 2.58 -6.60
CA PRO A 45 7.25 1.12 -6.52
C PRO A 45 6.43 0.70 -5.29
N SER A 46 5.67 -0.39 -5.41
CA SER A 46 5.06 -1.03 -4.24
C SER A 46 6.15 -1.69 -3.38
N PRO A 47 6.09 -1.54 -2.04
CA PRO A 47 7.06 -2.17 -1.14
C PRO A 47 6.86 -3.69 -1.01
N THR A 48 5.67 -4.19 -1.36
CA THR A 48 5.25 -5.58 -1.13
C THR A 48 5.08 -6.40 -2.40
N ASN A 49 4.90 -5.78 -3.56
CA ASN A 49 4.66 -6.48 -4.82
C ASN A 49 5.33 -5.79 -6.02
N CYS A 50 6.25 -6.49 -6.70
CA CYS A 50 6.99 -5.93 -7.83
C CYS A 50 6.13 -5.62 -9.05
N SER A 51 4.99 -6.29 -9.17
CA SER A 51 4.02 -6.08 -10.25
C SER A 51 3.04 -4.96 -9.91
N GLN A 52 3.28 -4.20 -8.84
CA GLN A 52 2.43 -3.11 -8.40
C GLN A 52 3.23 -1.82 -8.20
N PHE A 53 2.56 -0.69 -8.39
CA PHE A 53 3.12 0.64 -8.16
C PHE A 53 2.01 1.61 -7.72
N TYR A 54 2.42 2.69 -7.08
CA TYR A 54 1.54 3.76 -6.66
C TYR A 54 1.73 4.98 -7.55
N GLU A 55 0.62 5.54 -7.99
CA GLU A 55 0.58 6.89 -8.55
C GLU A 55 0.12 7.86 -7.47
N CYS A 56 0.91 8.88 -7.21
CA CYS A 56 0.57 9.95 -6.29
C CYS A 56 0.00 11.13 -7.08
N VAL A 57 -1.29 11.38 -6.89
CA VAL A 57 -2.01 12.51 -7.45
C VAL A 57 -2.53 13.37 -6.30
N ARG A 58 -2.02 14.60 -6.16
CA ARG A 58 -2.41 15.54 -5.08
C ARG A 58 -2.34 14.92 -3.68
N GLY A 59 -1.30 14.14 -3.42
CA GLY A 59 -1.08 13.46 -2.13
C GLY A 59 -1.89 12.19 -1.91
N VAL A 60 -2.74 11.79 -2.85
CA VAL A 60 -3.50 10.53 -2.80
C VAL A 60 -2.74 9.45 -3.54
N ALA A 61 -2.51 8.31 -2.88
CA ALA A 61 -1.86 7.14 -3.47
C ALA A 61 -2.89 6.22 -4.14
N LEU A 62 -2.77 6.05 -5.45
CA LEU A 62 -3.57 5.12 -6.24
C LEU A 62 -2.72 3.90 -6.61
N LEU A 63 -3.18 2.70 -6.25
CA LEU A 63 -2.50 1.45 -6.55
C LEU A 63 -2.83 0.97 -7.96
N TYR A 64 -1.79 0.69 -8.75
CA TYR A 64 -1.90 0.09 -10.07
C TYR A 64 -1.12 -1.22 -10.13
N SER A 65 -1.57 -2.10 -11.02
CA SER A 65 -0.88 -3.36 -11.34
C SER A 65 -0.34 -3.31 -12.76
N CYS A 66 0.88 -3.82 -12.93
CA CYS A 66 1.45 -4.07 -14.23
C CYS A 66 0.74 -5.25 -14.93
N PRO A 67 0.80 -5.31 -16.27
CA PRO A 67 0.40 -6.49 -17.02
C PRO A 67 1.16 -7.75 -16.55
N VAL A 68 0.63 -8.91 -16.92
CA VAL A 68 1.16 -10.23 -16.55
C VAL A 68 2.68 -10.31 -16.78
N ASP A 69 3.39 -10.83 -15.79
CA ASP A 69 4.85 -11.04 -15.76
C ASP A 69 5.73 -9.79 -15.93
N LEU A 70 5.16 -8.59 -15.77
CA LEU A 70 5.91 -7.34 -15.77
C LEU A 70 6.03 -6.75 -14.38
N HIS A 71 7.20 -6.17 -14.09
CA HIS A 71 7.50 -5.46 -12.85
C HIS A 71 7.60 -3.97 -13.10
N PHE A 72 7.21 -3.16 -12.12
CA PHE A 72 7.38 -1.72 -12.21
C PHE A 72 8.87 -1.34 -12.16
N ASN A 73 9.34 -0.66 -13.21
CA ASN A 73 10.68 -0.11 -13.28
C ASN A 73 10.68 1.31 -12.74
N SER A 74 11.13 1.49 -11.49
CA SER A 74 11.11 2.78 -10.79
C SER A 74 12.01 3.86 -11.42
N ARG A 75 13.01 3.46 -12.23
CA ARG A 75 13.90 4.38 -12.97
C ARG A 75 13.26 4.87 -14.26
N ARG A 76 12.61 3.97 -15.00
CA ARG A 76 11.99 4.28 -16.31
C ARG A 76 10.53 4.69 -16.20
N LYS A 77 9.91 4.52 -15.03
CA LYS A 77 8.50 4.83 -14.74
C LYS A 77 7.52 4.06 -15.65
N VAL A 78 7.85 2.80 -15.96
CA VAL A 78 7.04 1.91 -16.81
C VAL A 78 7.05 0.47 -16.28
N CYS A 79 6.06 -0.33 -16.68
CA CYS A 79 6.11 -1.77 -16.49
C CYS A 79 7.12 -2.38 -17.47
N ASP A 80 8.02 -3.19 -16.95
CA ASP A 80 9.16 -3.75 -17.68
C ASP A 80 9.42 -5.19 -17.25
N TYR A 81 10.18 -5.94 -18.04
CA TYR A 81 10.58 -7.29 -17.68
C TYR A 81 11.38 -7.29 -16.37
N PRO A 82 11.20 -8.31 -15.49
CA PRO A 82 11.83 -8.38 -14.18
C PRO A 82 13.34 -8.10 -14.18
N GLN A 83 14.05 -8.65 -15.17
CA GLN A 83 15.50 -8.51 -15.35
C GLN A 83 15.94 -7.04 -15.54
N ARG A 84 15.09 -6.22 -16.16
CA ARG A 84 15.33 -4.79 -16.42
C ARG A 84 14.79 -3.91 -15.29
N ALA A 85 13.65 -4.27 -14.72
CA ALA A 85 13.02 -3.55 -13.62
C ALA A 85 13.87 -3.61 -12.34
N LYS A 86 14.59 -4.73 -12.11
CA LYS A 86 15.46 -4.95 -10.94
C LYS A 86 14.76 -4.58 -9.62
N CYS A 87 13.50 -5.00 -9.49
CA CYS A 87 12.70 -4.75 -8.31
C CYS A 87 13.40 -5.29 -7.05
N GLN A 88 13.45 -4.45 -6.01
CA GLN A 88 13.93 -4.81 -4.70
C GLN A 88 12.74 -4.63 -3.76
N LEU A 89 12.06 -5.73 -3.43
CA LEU A 89 11.02 -5.67 -2.41
C LEU A 89 11.68 -5.30 -1.09
N LEU A 90 11.02 -4.41 -0.33
CA LEU A 90 11.33 -4.21 1.07
C LEU A 90 10.79 -5.41 1.87
N GLN A 91 11.24 -6.61 1.51
CA GLN A 91 11.06 -7.78 2.33
C GLN A 91 12.00 -7.60 3.50
N ARG A 92 11.43 -7.38 4.69
CA ARG A 92 12.15 -7.52 5.95
C ARG A 92 12.83 -8.89 5.90
N THR A 93 14.13 -8.90 5.67
CA THR A 93 14.95 -10.06 6.01
C THR A 93 14.74 -10.32 7.49
N ALA A 94 14.36 -11.56 7.79
CA ALA A 94 14.07 -12.08 9.13
C ALA A 94 15.19 -11.78 10.13
#